data_AF-A0AA42YB89-F1
#
_entry.id   AF-A0AA42YB89-F1
#
_cell.length_a   1.000
_cell.length_b   1.000
_cell.length_c   1.000
_cell.angle_alpha   90.00
_cell.angle_beta   90.00
_cell.angle_gamma   90.00
#
_symmetry.space_group_name_H-M   'P 1'
#
loop_
_entity.id
_entity.type
_entity.pdbx_description
1 polymer ?
#
loop_
_entity_poly.entity_id
_entity_poly.type
_entity_poly.pdbx_seq_one_letter_code
_entity_poly.pdbx_strand_id
1 'polypeptide(L)'
;RAMIIAGIFGFACIFAFSLVGVHAQLEGLPSGDNMPGAVALAFGALPYLLMTIVMVMAAGSTLDSTFSSLAKSVGQEMPLLAGHAPGPRAVTIGMWAMLAIAVFGNLPMIAGTDILKATTLSGTMVMGLAPVFLLAPFVQYSPWSFHLAFWPGVVLGVMLAVGAIPPAWAIGTGKYALLLGTNAYGLAICLAGFVLPLAWQRLSARST
;
A
#
# COMPACT_ATOMS: atom_id res chain seq x y z
N ARG A 1 19.53 -14.34 -6.26
CA ARG A 1 18.94 -15.60 -6.79
C ARG A 1 17.52 -15.80 -6.27
N ALA A 2 17.31 -15.91 -4.96
CA ALA A 2 15.96 -16.05 -4.36
C ALA A 2 14.98 -14.93 -4.79
N MET A 3 15.38 -13.66 -4.74
CA MET A 3 14.53 -12.52 -5.16
C MET A 3 14.12 -12.57 -6.63
N ILE A 4 15.01 -13.05 -7.52
CA ILE A 4 14.72 -13.16 -8.96
C ILE A 4 13.69 -14.26 -9.19
N ILE A 5 13.89 -15.42 -8.54
CA ILE A 5 12.97 -16.55 -8.62
C ILE A 5 11.61 -16.16 -8.06
N ALA A 6 11.57 -15.52 -6.89
CA ALA A 6 10.34 -15.01 -6.29
C ALA A 6 9.62 -14.01 -7.19
N GLY A 7 10.35 -13.11 -7.86
CA GLY A 7 9.77 -12.18 -8.83
C GLY A 7 9.12 -12.87 -10.03
N ILE A 8 9.79 -13.89 -10.60
CA ILE A 8 9.25 -14.67 -11.73
C ILE A 8 7.99 -15.44 -11.31
N PHE A 9 8.04 -16.13 -10.18
CA PHE A 9 6.87 -16.85 -9.65
C PHE A 9 5.73 -15.89 -9.29
N GLY A 10 6.03 -14.74 -8.69
CA GLY A 10 5.05 -13.71 -8.38
C GLY A 10 4.34 -13.20 -9.63
N PHE A 11 5.10 -12.90 -10.70
CA PHE A 11 4.52 -12.51 -11.99
C PHE A 11 3.62 -13.62 -12.56
N ALA A 12 4.09 -14.86 -12.57
CA ALA A 12 3.32 -16.00 -13.09
C ALA A 12 2.00 -16.20 -12.32
N CYS A 13 2.02 -16.10 -10.99
CA CYS A 13 0.84 -16.20 -10.14
C CYS A 13 -0.14 -15.04 -10.37
N ILE A 14 0.33 -13.78 -10.42
CA ILE A 14 -0.52 -12.62 -10.68
C ILE A 14 -1.16 -12.71 -12.07
N PHE A 15 -0.36 -13.09 -13.07
CA PHE A 15 -0.85 -13.28 -14.43
C PHE A 15 -1.92 -14.37 -14.50
N ALA A 16 -1.66 -15.55 -13.91
CA ALA A 16 -2.64 -16.64 -13.85
C ALA A 16 -3.93 -16.23 -13.12
N PHE A 17 -3.82 -15.50 -12.00
CA PHE A 17 -4.98 -15.02 -11.25
C PHE A 17 -5.79 -13.98 -12.02
N SER A 18 -5.13 -13.15 -12.84
CA SER A 18 -5.82 -12.18 -13.70
C SER A 18 -6.76 -12.84 -14.72
N LEU A 19 -6.44 -14.06 -15.17
CA LEU A 19 -7.29 -14.83 -16.10
C LEU A 19 -8.63 -15.22 -15.47
N VAL A 20 -8.71 -15.34 -14.14
CA VAL A 20 -9.97 -15.59 -13.42
C VAL A 20 -10.94 -14.44 -13.65
N GLY A 21 -10.46 -13.19 -13.60
CA GLY A 21 -11.27 -12.01 -13.89
C GLY A 21 -11.69 -11.93 -15.36
N VAL A 22 -10.80 -12.29 -16.29
CA VAL A 22 -11.13 -12.37 -17.73
C VAL A 22 -12.22 -13.41 -17.97
N HIS A 23 -12.10 -14.60 -17.37
CA HIS A 23 -13.10 -15.65 -17.48
C HIS A 23 -14.46 -15.22 -16.91
N ALA A 24 -14.48 -14.60 -15.72
CA ALA A 24 -15.69 -14.05 -15.13
C ALA A 24 -16.40 -13.05 -16.07
N GLN A 25 -15.63 -12.21 -16.76
CA GLN A 25 -16.15 -11.24 -17.70
C GLN A 25 -16.71 -11.90 -18.97
N LEU A 26 -16.08 -12.96 -19.48
CA LEU A 26 -16.55 -13.71 -20.65
C LEU A 26 -17.85 -14.47 -20.36
N GLU A 27 -18.03 -14.97 -19.14
CA GLU A 27 -19.26 -15.65 -18.70
C GLU A 27 -20.38 -14.69 -18.27
N GLY A 28 -20.12 -13.37 -18.28
CA GLY A 28 -21.10 -12.37 -17.87
C GLY A 28 -21.46 -12.41 -16.38
N LEU A 29 -20.54 -12.91 -15.54
CA LEU A 29 -20.75 -12.95 -14.10
C LEU A 29 -20.81 -11.52 -13.51
N PRO A 30 -21.62 -11.28 -12.46
CA PRO A 30 -21.78 -9.95 -11.87
C PRO A 30 -20.43 -9.40 -11.40
N SER A 31 -20.06 -8.21 -11.88
CA SER A 31 -18.84 -7.50 -11.47
C SER A 31 -18.95 -7.02 -10.01
N GLY A 32 -18.40 -7.81 -9.08
CA GLY A 32 -18.26 -7.47 -7.66
C GLY A 32 -16.86 -7.75 -7.08
N ASP A 33 -16.68 -7.41 -5.81
CA ASP A 33 -15.37 -7.47 -5.13
C ASP A 33 -14.84 -8.91 -4.93
N ASN A 34 -15.72 -9.93 -4.97
CA ASN A 34 -15.33 -11.35 -4.83
C ASN A 34 -15.42 -12.13 -6.16
N MET A 35 -14.67 -11.66 -7.18
CA MET A 35 -14.53 -12.36 -8.47
C MET A 35 -14.12 -13.84 -8.35
N PRO A 36 -13.11 -14.21 -7.53
CA PRO A 36 -12.66 -15.60 -7.47
C PRO A 36 -13.72 -16.53 -6.88
N GLY A 37 -14.45 -16.07 -5.86
CA GLY A 37 -15.57 -16.82 -5.29
C GLY A 37 -16.72 -16.97 -6.29
N ALA A 38 -17.05 -15.93 -7.05
CA ALA A 38 -18.10 -16.01 -8.08
C ALA A 38 -17.76 -17.03 -9.17
N VAL A 39 -16.52 -17.04 -9.66
CA VAL A 39 -16.05 -18.04 -10.63
C VAL A 39 -16.08 -19.44 -10.02
N ALA A 40 -15.59 -19.61 -8.79
CA ALA A 40 -15.62 -20.92 -8.13
C ALA A 40 -17.06 -21.44 -7.95
N LEU A 41 -18.02 -20.56 -7.67
CA LEU A 41 -19.43 -20.91 -7.56
C LEU A 41 -20.02 -21.38 -8.89
N ALA A 42 -19.60 -20.81 -10.02
CA ALA A 42 -20.02 -21.26 -11.36
C ALA A 42 -19.63 -22.72 -11.63
N PHE A 43 -18.53 -23.20 -11.04
CA PHE A 43 -18.11 -24.61 -11.09
C PHE A 43 -18.78 -25.51 -10.04
N GLY A 44 -19.60 -24.96 -9.14
CA GLY A 44 -20.40 -25.68 -8.14
C GLY A 44 -20.01 -25.38 -6.68
N ALA A 45 -20.73 -26.04 -5.76
CA ALA A 45 -20.60 -25.76 -4.32
C ALA A 45 -19.25 -26.19 -3.72
N LEU A 46 -18.66 -27.29 -4.20
CA LEU A 46 -17.39 -27.79 -3.68
C LEU A 46 -16.21 -26.88 -4.06
N PRO A 47 -16.03 -26.46 -5.34
CA PRO A 47 -15.01 -25.46 -5.69
C PRO A 47 -15.19 -24.13 -4.94
N TYR A 48 -16.44 -23.67 -4.77
CA TYR A 48 -16.74 -22.47 -3.97
C TYR A 48 -16.25 -22.58 -2.52
N LEU A 49 -16.52 -23.71 -1.87
CA LEU A 49 -16.06 -23.97 -0.49
C LEU A 49 -14.53 -23.96 -0.41
N LEU A 50 -13.85 -24.66 -1.32
CA LEU A 50 -12.39 -24.72 -1.35
C LEU A 50 -11.78 -23.34 -1.59
N MET A 51 -12.33 -22.57 -2.53
CA MET A 51 -11.86 -21.20 -2.80
C MET A 51 -12.03 -20.31 -1.57
N THR A 52 -13.17 -20.41 -0.88
CA THR A 52 -13.43 -19.64 0.34
C THR A 52 -12.42 -19.97 1.44
N ILE A 53 -12.13 -21.25 1.67
CA ILE A 53 -11.11 -21.68 2.65
C ILE A 53 -9.74 -21.10 2.29
N VAL A 54 -9.31 -21.21 1.03
CA VAL A 54 -8.03 -20.67 0.57
C VAL A 54 -7.95 -19.16 0.77
N MET A 55 -9.01 -18.43 0.40
CA MET A 55 -9.06 -16.97 0.56
C MET A 55 -9.00 -16.54 2.03
N VAL A 56 -9.77 -17.21 2.91
CA VAL A 56 -9.76 -16.93 4.36
C VAL A 56 -8.39 -17.21 4.97
N MET A 57 -7.75 -18.32 4.60
CA MET A 57 -6.40 -18.65 5.05
C MET A 57 -5.36 -17.65 4.55
N ALA A 58 -5.43 -17.25 3.29
CA ALA A 58 -4.54 -16.24 2.71
C ALA A 58 -4.70 -14.88 3.41
N ALA A 59 -5.94 -14.42 3.62
CA ALA A 59 -6.24 -13.20 4.36
C ALA A 59 -5.75 -13.30 5.83
N GLY A 60 -5.96 -14.43 6.49
CA GLY A 60 -5.48 -14.67 7.86
C GLY A 60 -3.95 -14.55 7.98
N SER A 61 -3.20 -15.16 7.06
CA SER A 61 -1.71 -15.11 7.10
C SER A 61 -1.13 -13.71 6.87
N THR A 62 -1.79 -12.90 6.03
CA THR A 62 -1.39 -11.51 5.80
C THR A 62 -1.75 -10.60 6.98
N LEU A 63 -2.91 -10.83 7.63
CA LEU A 63 -3.27 -10.14 8.87
C LEU A 63 -2.34 -10.49 10.03
N ASP A 64 -2.01 -11.77 10.22
CA ASP A 64 -1.14 -12.22 11.31
C ASP A 64 0.26 -11.56 11.24
N SER A 65 0.88 -11.60 10.06
CA SER A 65 2.18 -10.95 9.82
C SER A 65 2.13 -9.42 9.93
N THR A 66 1.03 -8.80 9.50
CA THR A 66 0.81 -7.34 9.65
C THR A 66 0.67 -6.95 11.13
N PHE A 67 -0.15 -7.67 11.90
CA PHE A 67 -0.36 -7.40 13.32
C PHE A 67 0.92 -7.64 14.12
N SER A 68 1.66 -8.72 13.83
CA SER A 68 2.94 -9.01 14.47
C SER A 68 3.98 -7.93 14.18
N SER A 69 4.09 -7.49 12.92
CA SER A 69 5.00 -6.39 12.53
C SER A 69 4.64 -5.07 13.21
N LEU A 70 3.34 -4.72 13.27
CA LEU A 70 2.87 -3.52 13.96
C LEU A 70 3.14 -3.59 15.46
N ALA A 71 2.83 -4.72 16.10
CA ALA A 71 3.05 -4.92 17.52
C ALA A 71 4.52 -4.77 17.90
N LYS A 72 5.43 -5.32 17.09
CA LYS A 72 6.87 -5.14 17.25
C LYS A 72 7.28 -3.68 17.03
N SER A 73 6.77 -3.04 15.99
CA SER A 73 7.10 -1.65 15.67
C SER A 73 6.73 -0.69 16.81
N VAL A 74 5.50 -0.81 17.35
CA VAL A 74 5.02 0.04 18.44
C VAL A 74 5.61 -0.35 19.80
N GLY A 75 5.67 -1.66 20.10
CA GLY A 75 6.06 -2.15 21.41
C GLY A 75 7.57 -2.18 21.66
N GLN A 76 8.39 -2.30 20.61
CA GLN A 76 9.86 -2.44 20.71
C GLN A 76 10.61 -1.36 19.94
N GLU A 77 10.32 -1.17 18.66
CA GLU A 77 11.15 -0.33 17.78
C GLU A 77 10.97 1.16 18.09
N MET A 78 9.75 1.61 18.38
CA MET A 78 9.47 3.01 18.72
C MET A 78 10.14 3.48 20.03
N PRO A 79 10.10 2.72 21.15
CA PRO A 79 10.89 3.04 22.35
C PRO A 79 12.39 3.11 22.06
N LEU A 80 12.92 2.15 21.30
CA LEU A 80 14.34 2.10 20.93
C LEU A 80 14.76 3.32 20.11
N LEU A 81 13.93 3.72 19.13
CA LEU A 81 14.13 4.94 18.33
C LEU A 81 14.08 6.21 19.17
N ALA A 82 13.26 6.23 20.23
CA ALA A 82 13.20 7.32 21.18
C ALA A 82 14.36 7.31 22.20
N GLY A 83 15.33 6.39 22.09
CA GLY A 83 16.47 6.27 23.00
C GLY A 83 16.16 5.56 24.32
N HIS A 84 15.03 4.88 24.42
CA HIS A 84 14.59 4.17 25.63
C HIS A 84 14.68 2.65 25.43
N ALA A 85 15.02 1.90 26.48
CA ALA A 85 14.92 0.44 26.44
C ALA A 85 13.43 0.02 26.39
N PRO A 86 13.07 -1.03 25.63
CA PRO A 86 11.73 -1.58 25.64
C PRO A 86 11.33 -1.96 27.07
N GLY A 87 10.23 -1.39 27.57
CA GLY A 87 9.77 -1.65 28.92
C GLY A 87 9.25 -3.08 29.12
N PRO A 88 9.05 -3.53 30.38
CA PRO A 88 8.54 -4.87 30.68
C PRO A 88 7.13 -5.13 30.12
N ARG A 89 6.42 -4.07 29.70
CA ARG A 89 5.08 -4.12 29.10
C ARG A 89 5.08 -4.03 27.57
N ALA A 90 6.23 -4.18 26.90
CA ALA A 90 6.35 -4.08 25.43
C ALA A 90 5.35 -4.99 24.69
N VAL A 91 5.15 -6.23 25.17
CA VAL A 91 4.18 -7.17 24.61
C VAL A 91 2.75 -6.66 24.77
N THR A 92 2.39 -6.14 25.95
CA THR A 92 1.06 -5.57 26.20
C THR A 92 0.79 -4.36 25.32
N ILE A 93 1.78 -3.48 25.14
CA ILE A 93 1.68 -2.33 24.24
C ILE A 93 1.47 -2.80 22.79
N GLY A 94 2.22 -3.81 22.35
CA GLY A 94 2.05 -4.43 21.04
C GLY A 94 0.64 -5.01 20.83
N MET A 95 0.10 -5.72 21.82
CA MET A 95 -1.27 -6.25 21.78
C MET A 95 -2.32 -5.13 21.67
N TRP A 96 -2.15 -4.03 22.39
CA TRP A 96 -3.04 -2.88 22.25
C TRP A 96 -2.96 -2.24 20.87
N ALA A 97 -1.76 -2.20 20.26
CA ALA A 97 -1.60 -1.74 18.89
C ALA A 97 -2.33 -2.65 17.88
N MET A 98 -2.26 -3.98 18.07
CA MET A 98 -3.03 -4.94 17.25
C MET A 98 -4.54 -4.68 17.38
N LEU A 99 -5.05 -4.53 18.61
CA LEU A 99 -6.47 -4.27 18.84
C LEU A 99 -6.91 -2.94 18.21
N ALA A 100 -6.11 -1.88 18.39
CA ALA A 100 -6.41 -0.58 17.82
C ALA A 100 -6.49 -0.65 16.29
N ILE A 101 -5.49 -1.25 15.62
CA ILE A 101 -5.51 -1.35 14.16
C ILE A 101 -6.60 -2.29 13.65
N ALA A 102 -6.97 -3.34 14.38
CA ALA A 102 -8.08 -4.22 14.02
C ALA A 102 -9.42 -3.47 14.06
N VAL A 103 -9.61 -2.57 15.04
CA VAL A 103 -10.80 -1.73 15.11
C VAL A 103 -10.77 -0.65 14.02
N PHE A 104 -9.69 0.12 13.91
CA PHE A 104 -9.58 1.21 12.93
C PHE A 104 -9.57 0.71 11.48
N GLY A 105 -8.93 -0.43 11.22
CA GLY A 105 -8.84 -1.04 9.89
C GLY A 105 -10.18 -1.54 9.36
N ASN A 106 -11.16 -1.79 10.23
CA ASN A 106 -12.53 -2.16 9.85
C ASN A 106 -13.43 -0.94 9.60
N LEU A 107 -13.02 0.29 9.99
CA LEU A 107 -13.84 1.48 9.79
C LEU A 107 -14.20 1.74 8.31
N PRO A 108 -13.29 1.61 7.34
CA PRO A 108 -13.65 1.79 5.92
C PRO A 108 -14.73 0.81 5.45
N MET A 109 -14.69 -0.45 5.93
CA MET A 109 -15.71 -1.45 5.61
C MET A 109 -17.08 -1.07 6.20
N ILE A 110 -17.11 -0.58 7.44
CA ILE A 110 -18.34 -0.13 8.10
C ILE A 110 -18.90 1.13 7.42
N ALA A 111 -18.03 2.00 6.91
CA ALA A 111 -18.40 3.20 6.17
C ALA A 111 -18.84 2.94 4.71
N GLY A 112 -18.85 1.68 4.25
CA GLY A 112 -19.33 1.28 2.92
C GLY A 112 -18.39 1.63 1.76
N THR A 113 -17.08 1.82 2.01
CA THR A 113 -16.11 2.05 0.93
C THR A 113 -15.74 0.74 0.23
N ASP A 114 -15.69 0.73 -1.11
CA ASP A 114 -15.25 -0.44 -1.90
C ASP A 114 -13.88 -0.97 -1.39
N ILE A 115 -13.77 -2.29 -1.19
CA ILE A 115 -12.58 -2.94 -0.60
C ILE A 115 -11.31 -2.63 -1.42
N LEU A 116 -11.43 -2.57 -2.75
CA LEU A 116 -10.33 -2.27 -3.67
C LEU A 116 -9.86 -0.80 -3.61
N LYS A 117 -10.71 0.12 -3.14
CA LYS A 117 -10.31 1.52 -2.95
C LYS A 117 -9.37 1.65 -1.76
N ALA A 118 -9.53 0.84 -0.72
CA ALA A 118 -8.72 0.95 0.50
C ALA A 118 -7.22 0.63 0.26
N THR A 119 -6.92 -0.46 -0.46
CA THR A 119 -5.54 -0.84 -0.80
C THR A 119 -4.86 0.09 -1.79
N THR A 120 -5.64 0.67 -2.71
CA THR A 120 -5.10 1.62 -3.69
C THR A 120 -4.89 3.02 -3.10
N LEU A 121 -5.79 3.47 -2.22
CA LEU A 121 -5.65 4.73 -1.47
C LEU A 121 -4.44 4.70 -0.53
N SER A 122 -4.24 3.61 0.22
CA SER A 122 -3.06 3.49 1.10
C SER A 122 -1.76 3.47 0.29
N GLY A 123 -1.77 2.81 -0.88
CA GLY A 123 -0.67 2.85 -1.85
C GLY A 123 -0.32 4.28 -2.29
N THR A 124 -1.31 5.10 -2.60
CA THR A 124 -1.09 6.52 -2.95
C THR A 124 -0.51 7.31 -1.79
N MET A 125 -0.94 7.06 -0.54
CA MET A 125 -0.40 7.74 0.64
C MET A 125 1.08 7.43 0.88
N VAL A 126 1.50 6.17 0.68
CA VAL A 126 2.89 5.75 0.92
C VAL A 126 3.81 5.94 -0.29
N MET A 127 3.27 6.34 -1.44
CA MET A 127 4.03 6.54 -2.68
C MET A 127 5.24 7.49 -2.51
N GLY A 128 5.15 8.45 -1.59
CA GLY A 128 6.26 9.35 -1.25
C GLY A 128 7.52 8.65 -0.73
N LEU A 129 7.41 7.41 -0.26
CA LEU A 129 8.55 6.58 0.15
C LEU A 129 9.31 5.96 -1.03
N ALA A 130 8.71 5.88 -2.23
CA ALA A 130 9.37 5.34 -3.42
C ALA A 130 10.69 6.05 -3.76
N PRO A 131 10.75 7.39 -3.89
CA PRO A 131 12.02 8.08 -4.12
C PRO A 131 12.98 7.94 -2.93
N VAL A 132 12.47 7.88 -1.71
CA VAL A 132 13.30 7.70 -0.50
C VAL A 132 14.08 6.39 -0.57
N PHE A 133 13.42 5.26 -0.84
CA PHE A 133 14.12 3.96 -0.91
C PHE A 133 14.97 3.79 -2.17
N LEU A 134 14.50 4.28 -3.32
CA LEU A 134 15.22 4.11 -4.59
C LEU A 134 16.47 5.01 -4.67
N LEU A 135 16.39 6.23 -4.15
CA LEU A 135 17.45 7.22 -4.28
C LEU A 135 18.26 7.42 -2.99
N ALA A 136 17.89 6.77 -1.88
CA ALA A 136 18.68 6.79 -0.63
C ALA A 136 20.18 6.56 -0.83
N PRO A 137 20.64 5.60 -1.67
CA PRO A 137 22.08 5.38 -1.86
C PRO A 137 22.84 6.56 -2.48
N PHE A 138 22.14 7.47 -3.16
CA PHE A 138 22.73 8.58 -3.91
C PHE A 138 22.68 9.93 -3.16
N VAL A 139 22.15 9.93 -1.95
CA VAL A 139 21.86 11.14 -1.17
C VAL A 139 22.66 11.14 0.14
N GLN A 140 23.34 12.24 0.42
CA GLN A 140 23.91 12.50 1.75
C GLN A 140 22.79 12.88 2.72
N TYR A 141 23.03 12.71 4.03
CA TYR A 141 22.01 12.94 5.06
C TYR A 141 21.28 14.28 4.87
N SER A 142 19.98 14.20 4.54
CA SER A 142 19.11 15.35 4.28
C SER A 142 17.69 15.05 4.78
N PRO A 143 17.32 15.51 5.99
CA PRO A 143 15.97 15.35 6.53
C PRO A 143 14.89 15.99 5.65
N TRP A 144 15.24 17.10 4.98
CA TRP A 144 14.33 17.80 4.08
C TRP A 144 13.96 16.99 2.84
N SER A 145 14.89 16.21 2.29
CA SER A 145 14.60 15.30 1.17
C SER A 145 13.55 14.26 1.55
N PHE A 146 13.56 13.77 2.80
CA PHE A 146 12.55 12.85 3.29
C PHE A 146 11.17 13.54 3.41
N HIS A 147 11.09 14.67 4.12
CA HIS A 147 9.79 15.32 4.38
C HIS A 147 9.11 15.86 3.11
N LEU A 148 9.90 16.42 2.18
CA LEU A 148 9.38 16.92 0.91
C LEU A 148 8.98 15.80 -0.06
N ALA A 149 9.41 14.56 0.17
CA ALA A 149 8.93 13.41 -0.59
C ALA A 149 7.73 12.73 0.09
N PHE A 150 7.81 12.55 1.41
CA PHE A 150 6.84 11.77 2.18
C PHE A 150 5.49 12.49 2.30
N TRP A 151 5.48 13.73 2.80
CA TRP A 151 4.23 14.44 3.12
C TRP A 151 3.35 14.72 1.91
N PRO A 152 3.88 15.11 0.73
CA PRO A 152 3.03 15.27 -0.45
C PRO A 152 2.30 13.99 -0.85
N GLY A 153 2.93 12.81 -0.71
CA GLY A 153 2.26 11.52 -0.95
C GLY A 153 1.07 11.31 -0.01
N VAL A 154 1.26 11.52 1.29
CA VAL A 154 0.19 11.41 2.30
C VAL A 154 -0.94 12.40 2.01
N VAL A 155 -0.62 13.67 1.75
CA VAL A 155 -1.60 14.71 1.46
C VAL A 155 -2.40 14.37 0.21
N LEU A 156 -1.75 13.96 -0.88
CA LEU A 156 -2.45 13.58 -2.12
C LEU A 156 -3.32 12.34 -1.94
N GLY A 157 -2.87 11.35 -1.15
CA GLY A 157 -3.67 10.18 -0.82
C GLY A 157 -4.91 10.52 0.01
N VAL A 158 -4.79 11.42 0.99
CA VAL A 158 -5.93 11.93 1.77
C VAL A 158 -6.88 12.74 0.88
N MET A 159 -6.34 13.64 0.04
CA MET A 159 -7.14 14.40 -0.92
C MET A 159 -7.89 13.49 -1.89
N LEU A 160 -7.27 12.40 -2.35
CA LEU A 160 -7.92 11.40 -3.20
C LEU A 160 -9.04 10.67 -2.45
N ALA A 161 -8.83 10.33 -1.17
CA ALA A 161 -9.83 9.67 -0.33
C ALA A 161 -11.08 10.54 -0.10
N VAL A 162 -10.92 11.86 0.06
CA VAL A 162 -12.04 12.79 0.25
C VAL A 162 -12.59 13.38 -1.06
N GLY A 163 -12.06 12.96 -2.22
CA GLY A 163 -12.52 13.45 -3.53
C GLY A 163 -12.11 14.89 -3.86
N ALA A 164 -11.07 15.42 -3.23
CA ALA A 164 -10.57 16.78 -3.43
C ALA A 164 -9.57 16.93 -4.60
N ILE A 165 -9.22 15.83 -5.29
CA ILE A 165 -8.32 15.89 -6.45
C ILE A 165 -9.09 16.42 -7.69
N PRO A 166 -8.57 17.45 -8.38
CA PRO A 166 -9.23 17.99 -9.57
C PRO A 166 -9.42 16.95 -10.68
N PRO A 167 -10.57 16.93 -11.38
CA PRO A 167 -10.78 16.04 -12.53
C PRO A 167 -9.77 16.22 -13.65
N ALA A 168 -9.17 17.40 -13.77
CA ALA A 168 -8.12 17.72 -14.74
C ALA A 168 -6.85 16.86 -14.60
N TRP A 169 -6.65 16.22 -13.44
CA TRP A 169 -5.53 15.31 -13.22
C TRP A 169 -5.81 13.92 -13.79
N ALA A 170 -7.03 13.61 -14.24
CA ALA A 170 -7.33 12.30 -14.79
C ALA A 170 -6.53 12.03 -16.07
N ILE A 171 -5.87 10.87 -16.12
CA ILE A 171 -5.14 10.39 -17.30
C ILE A 171 -5.95 9.27 -17.94
N GLY A 172 -6.35 9.46 -19.21
CA GLY A 172 -7.13 8.49 -19.97
C GLY A 172 -8.62 8.50 -19.61
N THR A 173 -9.31 7.42 -19.97
CA THR A 173 -10.75 7.24 -19.73
C THR A 173 -10.98 6.01 -18.83
N GLY A 174 -12.02 6.05 -17.99
CA GLY A 174 -12.44 4.91 -17.17
C GLY A 174 -12.40 5.14 -15.65
N LYS A 175 -12.80 4.10 -14.90
CA LYS A 175 -13.02 4.15 -13.43
C LYS A 175 -11.78 4.59 -12.63
N TYR A 176 -10.58 4.30 -13.13
CA TYR A 176 -9.32 4.56 -12.42
C TYR A 176 -8.50 5.71 -13.01
N ALA A 177 -9.03 6.49 -13.95
CA ALA A 177 -8.28 7.55 -14.63
C ALA A 177 -7.74 8.63 -13.66
N LEU A 178 -8.56 9.04 -12.69
CA LEU A 178 -8.15 10.00 -11.65
C LEU A 178 -7.11 9.40 -10.70
N LEU A 179 -7.25 8.12 -10.35
CA LEU A 179 -6.30 7.41 -9.49
C LEU A 179 -4.93 7.28 -10.17
N LEU A 180 -4.92 6.88 -11.45
CA LEU A 180 -3.71 6.79 -12.26
C LEU A 180 -3.00 8.15 -12.33
N GLY A 181 -3.76 9.20 -12.65
CA GLY A 181 -3.24 10.57 -12.70
C GLY A 181 -2.66 11.05 -11.37
N THR A 182 -3.39 10.85 -10.28
CA THR A 182 -2.93 11.23 -8.93
C THR A 182 -1.61 10.54 -8.57
N ASN A 183 -1.47 9.26 -8.90
CA ASN A 183 -0.22 8.54 -8.63
C ASN A 183 0.91 8.98 -9.57
N ALA A 184 0.64 9.20 -10.87
CA ALA A 184 1.66 9.65 -11.81
C ALA A 184 2.21 11.05 -11.46
N TYR A 185 1.32 12.04 -11.30
CA TYR A 185 1.70 13.40 -10.92
C TYR A 185 2.24 13.46 -9.49
N GLY A 186 1.62 12.73 -8.56
CA GLY A 186 2.07 12.67 -7.19
C GLY A 186 3.48 12.07 -7.05
N LEU A 187 3.80 11.02 -7.81
CA LEU A 187 5.15 10.46 -7.83
C LEU A 187 6.16 11.47 -8.35
N ALA A 188 5.81 12.21 -9.41
CA ALA A 188 6.66 13.27 -9.94
C ALA A 188 6.91 14.39 -8.90
N ILE A 189 5.87 14.79 -8.16
CA ILE A 189 5.97 15.77 -7.07
C ILE A 189 6.88 15.25 -5.95
N CYS A 190 6.68 14.00 -5.50
CA CYS A 190 7.48 13.39 -4.44
C CYS A 190 8.95 13.24 -4.85
N LEU A 191 9.21 12.85 -6.12
CA LEU A 191 10.55 12.74 -6.68
C LEU A 191 11.24 14.12 -6.76
N ALA A 192 10.52 15.14 -7.25
CA ALA A 192 11.03 16.50 -7.32
C ALA A 192 11.34 17.05 -5.91
N GLY A 193 10.44 16.85 -4.96
CA GLY A 193 10.63 17.21 -3.55
C GLY A 193 11.85 16.52 -2.92
N PHE A 194 12.09 15.25 -3.27
CA PHE A 194 13.27 14.51 -2.80
C PHE A 194 14.59 15.09 -3.34
N VAL A 195 14.63 15.41 -4.65
CA VAL A 195 15.85 15.84 -5.36
C VAL A 195 16.19 17.31 -5.11
N LEU A 196 15.20 18.16 -4.81
CA LEU A 196 15.39 19.61 -4.68
C LEU A 196 16.40 20.00 -3.57
N PRO A 197 16.33 19.46 -2.33
CA PRO A 197 17.35 19.72 -1.31
C PRO A 197 18.73 19.15 -1.67
N LEU A 198 18.77 18.02 -2.39
CA LEU A 198 20.03 17.42 -2.85
C LEU A 198 20.74 18.32 -3.87
N ALA A 199 19.99 18.84 -4.84
CA ALA A 199 20.52 19.77 -5.83
C ALA A 199 21.04 21.04 -5.15
N TRP A 200 20.31 21.56 -4.16
CA TRP A 200 20.72 22.72 -3.37
C TRP A 200 22.02 22.49 -2.59
N GLN A 201 22.16 21.34 -1.93
CA GLN A 201 23.38 20.96 -1.20
C GLN A 201 24.58 20.84 -2.14
N ARG A 202 24.41 20.21 -3.31
CA ARG A 202 25.48 20.06 -4.31
C ARG A 202 25.90 21.38 -4.94
N LEU A 203 24.98 22.31 -5.15
CA LEU A 203 25.28 23.65 -5.65
C LEU A 203 26.02 24.48 -4.59
N SER A 204 25.58 24.43 -3.34
CA SER A 204 26.23 25.16 -2.23
C SER A 204 27.64 24.66 -1.93
N ALA A 205 27.89 23.34 -2.06
CA ALA A 205 29.21 22.75 -1.88
C ALA A 205 30.20 23.05 -3.04
N ARG A 206 29.71 23.54 -4.19
CA ARG A 206 30.56 23.95 -5.33
C ARG A 206 30.95 25.42 -5.30
N SER A 207 30.29 26.24 -4.49
CA SER A 207 30.56 27.68 -4.33
C SER A 207 31.54 28.02 -3.20
N THR A 208 32.01 27.02 -2.46
CA THR A 208 33.05 27.09 -1.42
C THR A 208 34.30 26.36 -1.88
#